data_AF-A0A8T1SJV1-F1
#
_entry.id   AF-A0A8T1SJV1-F1
#
_cell.length_a   1.000
_cell.length_b   1.000
_cell.length_c   1.000
_cell.angle_alpha   90.00
_cell.angle_beta   90.00
_cell.angle_gamma   90.00
#
_symmetry.space_group_name_H-M   'P 1'
#
loop_
_entity.id
_entity.type
_entity.pdbx_description
1 polymer ?
#
loop_
_entity_poly.entity_id
_entity_poly.type
_entity_poly.pdbx_seq_one_letter_code
_entity_poly.pdbx_strand_id
1 'polypeptide(L)'
;TRDDMLDIEVSDLGNELKALSRYISAGSTPKAILEYMCTNKMATLFPNAFVALRILLTLPVTVASGERSFSKLKLIKTHLRSTMTQERLVGLATVSIEHELAQ
;
A
#
# COMPACT_ATOMS: atom_id res chain seq x y z
N THR A 1 26.78 -29.51 -15.06
CA THR A 1 25.45 -30.11 -15.16
C THR A 1 24.78 -30.03 -13.81
N ARG A 2 23.50 -29.68 -13.79
CA ARG A 2 22.64 -29.33 -12.63
C ARG A 2 22.64 -27.84 -12.28
N ASP A 3 22.13 -27.09 -13.24
CA ASP A 3 21.42 -25.81 -13.08
C ASP A 3 19.94 -26.06 -12.68
N ASP A 4 19.65 -27.21 -12.05
CA ASP A 4 18.30 -27.65 -11.70
C ASP A 4 18.00 -27.34 -10.23
N MET A 5 18.35 -26.15 -9.74
CA MET A 5 18.00 -25.75 -8.38
C MET A 5 16.55 -25.23 -8.34
N LEU A 6 15.65 -26.18 -8.59
CA LEU A 6 14.29 -26.31 -8.09
C LEU A 6 13.49 -24.99 -8.06
N ASP A 7 12.83 -24.69 -9.17
CA ASP A 7 11.61 -23.89 -9.12
C ASP A 7 10.72 -24.43 -8.00
N ILE A 8 10.28 -23.57 -7.09
CA ILE A 8 9.25 -23.93 -6.11
C ILE A 8 8.03 -24.30 -6.94
N GLU A 9 7.70 -25.59 -7.00
CA GLU A 9 6.51 -26.04 -7.70
C GLU A 9 5.31 -25.32 -7.08
N VAL A 10 4.48 -24.67 -7.90
CA VAL A 10 3.20 -24.06 -7.47
C VAL A 10 2.35 -25.05 -6.65
N SER A 11 2.50 -26.34 -6.93
CA SER A 11 1.94 -27.48 -6.20
C SER A 11 2.25 -27.44 -4.70
N ASP A 12 3.45 -27.02 -4.30
CA ASP A 12 3.90 -27.02 -2.90
C ASP A 12 3.12 -26.00 -2.07
N LEU A 13 2.91 -24.79 -2.60
CA LEU A 13 2.10 -23.79 -1.92
C LEU A 13 0.66 -24.27 -1.71
N GLY A 14 0.06 -24.91 -2.72
CA GLY A 14 -1.29 -25.46 -2.62
C GLY A 14 -1.40 -26.55 -1.55
N ASN A 15 -0.41 -27.43 -1.47
CA ASN A 15 -0.33 -28.49 -0.46
C ASN A 15 -0.12 -27.92 0.95
N GLU A 16 0.77 -26.94 1.11
CA GLU A 16 0.99 -26.24 2.38
C GLU A 16 -0.27 -25.51 2.84
N LEU A 17 -0.99 -24.83 1.94
CA LEU A 17 -2.24 -24.13 2.27
C LEU A 17 -3.34 -25.11 2.70
N LYS A 18 -3.45 -26.27 2.05
CA LYS A 18 -4.40 -27.32 2.41
C LYS A 18 -4.04 -28.00 3.74
N ALA A 19 -2.75 -28.08 4.06
CA ALA A 19 -2.31 -28.53 5.39
C ALA A 19 -2.63 -27.46 6.44
N LEU A 20 -2.30 -26.20 6.17
CA LEU A 20 -2.55 -25.05 7.05
C LEU A 20 -4.05 -24.86 7.33
N SER A 21 -4.93 -25.09 6.35
CA SER A 21 -6.37 -24.98 6.53
C SER A 21 -6.94 -25.95 7.57
N ARG A 22 -6.22 -27.01 7.93
CA ARG A 22 -6.62 -27.94 9.00
C ARG A 22 -6.34 -27.37 10.40
N TYR A 23 -5.40 -26.43 10.50
CA TYR A 23 -5.01 -25.79 11.75
C TYR A 23 -5.72 -24.44 11.96
N ILE A 24 -6.33 -23.87 10.91
CA ILE A 24 -7.04 -22.60 10.97
C ILE A 24 -8.52 -22.83 11.28
N SER A 25 -9.07 -22.06 12.23
CA SER A 25 -10.51 -21.99 12.46
C SER A 25 -11.20 -21.17 11.35
N ALA A 26 -12.24 -21.73 10.73
CA ALA A 26 -13.00 -21.10 9.65
C ALA A 26 -13.55 -19.74 10.11
N GLY A 27 -13.09 -18.64 9.48
CA GLY A 27 -13.44 -17.26 9.84
C GLY A 27 -12.31 -16.43 10.45
N SER A 28 -11.12 -17.01 10.64
CA SER A 28 -9.95 -16.27 11.14
C SER A 28 -9.44 -15.24 10.12
N THR A 29 -9.07 -14.04 10.58
CA THR A 29 -8.47 -13.03 9.70
C THR A 29 -7.07 -13.46 9.25
N PRO A 30 -6.61 -13.08 8.03
CA PRO A 30 -5.26 -13.41 7.56
C PRO A 30 -4.15 -12.95 8.51
N LYS A 31 -4.37 -11.83 9.23
CA LYS A 31 -3.46 -11.33 10.27
C LYS A 31 -3.39 -12.28 11.48
N ALA A 32 -4.54 -12.73 11.99
CA ALA A 32 -4.59 -13.67 13.10
C ALA A 32 -3.95 -15.02 12.74
N ILE A 33 -4.13 -15.47 11.50
CA ILE A 33 -3.49 -16.68 10.98
C ILE A 33 -1.96 -16.51 10.97
N LEU A 34 -1.46 -15.36 10.50
CA LEU A 34 -0.02 -15.07 10.47
C LEU A 34 0.57 -15.02 11.90
N GLU A 35 -0.15 -14.39 12.84
CA GLU A 35 0.26 -14.31 14.25
C GLU A 35 0.30 -15.68 14.93
N TYR A 36 -0.69 -16.53 14.64
CA TYR A 36 -0.71 -17.93 15.07
C TYR A 36 0.48 -18.72 14.50
N MET A 37 0.80 -18.54 13.21
CA MET A 37 1.95 -19.20 12.58
C MET A 37 3.28 -18.76 13.20
N CYS A 38 3.44 -17.47 13.51
CA CYS A 38 4.62 -16.93 14.20
C CYS A 38 4.77 -17.50 15.61
N THR A 39 3.68 -17.52 16.38
CA THR A 39 3.69 -17.98 17.78
C THR A 39 4.02 -19.45 17.90
N ASN A 40 3.54 -20.28 16.97
CA ASN A 40 3.77 -21.73 16.97
C ASN A 40 5.02 -22.17 16.20
N LYS A 41 5.88 -21.23 15.76
CA LYS A 41 7.06 -21.50 14.90
C LYS A 41 6.73 -22.30 13.63
N MET A 42 5.51 -22.17 13.12
CA MET A 42 5.05 -22.87 11.90
C MET A 42 5.56 -22.20 10.61
N ALA A 43 6.25 -21.06 10.73
CA ALA A 43 6.88 -20.36 9.62
C ALA A 43 7.94 -21.20 8.90
N THR A 44 8.59 -22.15 9.60
CA THR A 44 9.53 -23.10 8.98
C THR A 44 8.86 -24.35 8.45
N LEU A 45 7.62 -24.64 8.87
CA LEU A 45 6.85 -25.81 8.45
C LEU A 45 6.11 -25.55 7.13
N PHE A 46 5.68 -24.30 6.91
CA PHE A 46 4.96 -23.86 5.71
C PHE A 46 5.56 -22.53 5.20
N PRO A 47 6.81 -22.55 4.69
CA PRO A 47 7.52 -21.34 4.30
C PRO A 47 6.83 -20.61 3.14
N ASN A 48 6.28 -21.33 2.16
CA ASN A 48 5.62 -20.73 1.00
C ASN A 48 4.28 -20.09 1.42
N ALA A 49 3.48 -20.79 2.23
CA ALA A 49 2.23 -20.25 2.75
C ALA A 49 2.46 -19.01 3.64
N PHE A 50 3.52 -19.02 4.45
CA PHE A 50 3.91 -17.88 5.28
C PHE A 50 4.29 -16.65 4.44
N VAL A 51 5.10 -16.84 3.39
CA VAL A 51 5.48 -15.77 2.46
C VAL A 51 4.25 -15.23 1.72
N ALA A 52 3.36 -16.10 1.22
CA ALA A 52 2.14 -15.71 0.54
C ALA A 52 1.22 -14.85 1.43
N LEU A 53 1.01 -15.24 2.69
CA LEU A 53 0.22 -14.47 3.66
C LEU A 53 0.84 -13.10 3.97
N ARG A 54 2.17 -13.03 4.07
CA ARG A 54 2.89 -11.76 4.25
C ARG A 54 2.71 -10.83 3.06
N ILE A 55 2.82 -11.34 1.84
CA ILE A 55 2.61 -10.57 0.61
C ILE A 55 1.15 -10.08 0.56
N LEU A 56 0.19 -10.97 0.82
CA LEU A 56 -1.23 -10.64 0.86
C LEU A 56 -1.57 -9.52 1.86
N LEU A 57 -0.92 -9.48 3.02
CA LEU A 57 -1.13 -8.42 4.02
C LEU A 57 -0.34 -7.15 3.70
N THR A 58 0.82 -7.26 3.04
CA THR A 58 1.70 -6.12 2.76
C THR A 58 1.26 -5.34 1.52
N LEU A 59 0.77 -6.03 0.48
CA LEU A 59 0.31 -5.40 -0.77
C LEU A 59 -0.81 -4.36 -0.53
N PRO A 60 -1.97 -4.70 0.07
CA PRO A 60 -3.05 -3.74 0.29
C PRO A 60 -2.64 -2.63 1.25
N VAL A 61 -1.80 -2.92 2.26
CA VAL A 61 -1.30 -1.90 3.20
C VAL A 61 -0.37 -0.92 2.50
N THR A 62 0.53 -1.41 1.63
CA THR A 62 1.45 -0.55 0.86
C THR A 62 0.69 0.27 -0.16
N VAL A 63 -0.27 -0.32 -0.87
CA VAL A 63 -1.11 0.39 -1.85
C VAL A 63 -1.92 1.48 -1.16
N ALA A 64 -2.64 1.17 -0.08
CA ALA A 64 -3.42 2.16 0.66
C ALA A 64 -2.55 3.27 1.27
N SER A 65 -1.35 2.93 1.78
CA SER A 65 -0.39 3.91 2.29
C SER A 65 0.16 4.81 1.18
N GLY A 66 0.47 4.23 0.02
CA GLY A 66 0.91 4.95 -1.17
C GLY A 66 -0.16 5.91 -1.68
N GLU A 67 -1.38 5.44 -1.88
CA GLU A 67 -2.53 6.27 -2.28
C GLU A 67 -2.78 7.42 -1.29
N ARG A 68 -2.77 7.13 0.01
CA ARG A 68 -2.91 8.16 1.05
C ARG A 68 -1.79 9.19 0.97
N SER A 69 -0.55 8.76 0.79
CA SER A 69 0.63 9.64 0.69
C SER A 69 0.59 10.51 -0.56
N PHE A 70 0.29 9.94 -1.73
CA PHE A 70 0.13 10.69 -2.98
C PHE A 70 -1.05 11.65 -2.94
N SER A 71 -2.16 11.27 -2.30
CA SER A 71 -3.31 12.15 -2.09
C SER A 71 -2.94 13.39 -1.26
N LYS A 72 -2.19 13.21 -0.17
CA LYS A 72 -1.68 14.32 0.65
C LYS A 72 -0.74 15.23 -0.15
N LEU A 73 0.19 14.66 -0.91
CA LEU A 73 1.08 15.43 -1.79
C LEU A 73 0.31 16.21 -2.87
N LYS A 74 -0.71 15.59 -3.48
CA LYS A 74 -1.58 16.25 -4.46
C LYS A 74 -2.31 17.44 -3.84
N LEU A 75 -2.83 17.29 -2.61
CA LEU A 75 -3.49 18.38 -1.89
C LEU A 75 -2.53 19.55 -1.63
N ILE A 76 -1.33 19.28 -1.10
CA ILE A 76 -0.32 20.31 -0.80
C ILE A 76 0.07 21.05 -2.08
N LYS A 77 0.40 20.31 -3.16
CA LYS A 77 0.79 20.90 -4.45
C LYS A 77 -0.33 21.78 -5.04
N THR A 78 -1.57 21.32 -4.93
CA THR A 78 -2.73 22.08 -5.41
C THR A 78 -2.91 23.36 -4.60
N HIS A 79 -2.85 23.27 -3.28
CA HIS A 79 -2.97 24.43 -2.40
C HIS A 79 -1.89 25.49 -2.71
N LEU A 80 -0.62 25.09 -2.81
CA LEU A 80 0.47 26.01 -3.12
C LEU A 80 0.29 26.69 -4.48
N ARG A 81 -0.11 25.93 -5.51
CA ARG A 81 -0.38 26.47 -6.84
C ARG A 81 -1.53 27.46 -6.84
N SER A 82 -2.62 27.14 -6.15
CA SER A 82 -3.79 28.01 -6.02
C SER A 82 -3.43 29.31 -5.30
N THR A 83 -2.70 29.24 -4.17
CA THR A 83 -2.29 30.43 -3.42
C THR A 83 -1.39 31.35 -4.25
N MET A 84 -0.39 30.80 -4.95
CA MET A 84 0.46 31.60 -5.87
C MET A 84 -0.35 32.27 -6.99
N THR A 85 -1.37 31.59 -7.52
CA THR A 85 -2.22 32.15 -8.58
C THR A 85 -3.14 33.24 -8.03
N GLN A 86 -3.68 33.02 -6.82
CA GLN A 86 -4.52 33.99 -6.12
C GLN A 86 -3.76 35.28 -5.81
N GLU A 87 -2.52 35.19 -5.29
CA GLU A 87 -1.70 36.37 -5.02
C GLU A 87 -1.50 37.23 -6.27
N ARG A 88 -1.17 36.59 -7.40
CA ARG A 88 -1.01 37.29 -8.69
C ARG A 88 -2.31 37.92 -9.18
N LEU A 89 -3.42 37.21 -9.03
CA LEU A 89 -4.74 37.71 -9.43
C LEU A 89 -5.14 38.92 -8.58
N VAL A 90 -4.95 38.85 -7.26
CA VAL A 90 -5.20 39.96 -6.33
C VAL A 90 -4.36 41.17 -6.70
N GLY A 91 -3.05 40.99 -6.96
CA GLY A 91 -2.18 42.09 -7.38
C GLY A 91 -2.63 42.76 -8.67
N LEU A 92 -3.04 41.97 -9.68
CA LEU A 92 -3.57 42.51 -10.93
C LEU A 92 -4.91 43.23 -10.75
N ALA A 93 -5.80 42.68 -9.91
CA ALA A 93 -7.08 43.31 -9.61
C ALA A 93 -6.88 44.68 -8.95
N THR A 94 -5.96 44.79 -7.98
CA THR A 94 -5.63 46.07 -7.32
C THR A 94 -5.09 47.08 -8.32
N VAL A 95 -4.12 46.71 -9.17
CA VAL A 95 -3.58 47.61 -10.20
C VAL A 95 -4.66 48.07 -11.18
N SER A 96 -5.60 47.17 -11.56
CA SER A 96 -6.71 47.51 -12.45
C SER A 96 -7.67 48.54 -11.84
N ILE A 97 -7.98 48.40 -10.54
CA ILE A 97 -8.87 49.33 -9.83
C ILE A 97 -8.23 50.71 -9.68
N GLU A 98 -6.96 50.76 -9.25
CA GLU A 98 -6.23 52.03 -9.11
C GLU A 98 -6.08 52.74 -10.46
N HIS A 99 -5.92 51.99 -11.56
CA HIS A 99 -5.88 52.57 -12.90
C HIS A 99 -7.21 53.22 -13.31
N GLU A 100 -8.34 52.58 -12.99
CA GLU A 100 -9.68 53.12 -13.28
C GLU A 100 -9.97 54.40 -12.47
N LEU A 101 -9.53 54.47 -11.21
CA LEU A 101 -9.70 55.64 -10.34
C LEU A 101 -8.81 56.83 -10.71
N ALA A 102 -7.70 56.59 -11.41
CA ALA A 102 -6.76 57.62 -11.84
C ALA A 102 -7.10 58.29 -13.20
N GLN A 103 -8.19 57.86 -13.84
CA GLN A 103 -8.79 58.52 -15.02
C GLN A 103 -9.88 59.51 -14.63
#